data_AF-A0A6I3U8B0-F1
#
_entry.id   AF-A0A6I3U8B0-F1
#
_cell.length_a   1.000
_cell.length_b   1.000
_cell.length_c   1.000
_cell.angle_alpha   90.00
_cell.angle_beta   90.00
_cell.angle_gamma   90.00
#
_symmetry.space_group_name_H-M   'P 1'
#
loop_
_entity.id
_entity.type
_entity.pdbx_description
1 polymer ?
#
loop_
_entity_poly.entity_id
_entity_poly.type
_entity_poly.pdbx_seq_one_letter_code
_entity_poly.pdbx_strand_id
1 'polypeptide(L)'
;ILAFLINFFFNICFGFSAFVFKNLWGSNLLKNSLVAFLSGSLVPLTFFPKIIAELLSFLPFSSLIYTPVMVIIEKYSMSQMIQALSLQLFWLFIMIALSQLIWKCVQNYITIQGG
;
A
#
# COMPACT_ATOMS: atom_id res chain seq x y z
N ILE A 1 4.38 -12.25 -4.67
CA ILE A 1 2.94 -12.34 -5.03
C ILE A 1 2.08 -11.49 -4.09
N LEU A 2 2.08 -11.73 -2.77
CA LEU A 2 1.27 -10.95 -1.81
C LEU A 2 1.55 -9.43 -1.87
N ALA A 3 2.82 -9.02 -1.81
CA ALA A 3 3.22 -7.63 -1.99
C ALA A 3 2.68 -7.00 -3.29
N PHE A 4 2.69 -7.76 -4.39
CA PHE A 4 2.13 -7.34 -5.67
C PHE A 4 0.62 -7.14 -5.58
N LEU A 5 -0.12 -8.06 -4.96
CA LEU A 5 -1.57 -7.93 -4.79
C LEU A 5 -1.94 -6.73 -3.91
N ILE A 6 -1.20 -6.49 -2.82
CA ILE A 6 -1.38 -5.31 -1.98
C ILE A 6 -1.18 -4.04 -2.82
N ASN A 7 -0.11 -3.99 -3.61
CA ASN A 7 0.17 -2.87 -4.51
C ASN A 7 -0.95 -2.67 -5.55
N PHE A 8 -1.45 -3.76 -6.12
CA PHE A 8 -2.54 -3.74 -7.09
C PHE A 8 -3.82 -3.15 -6.49
N PHE A 9 -4.30 -3.65 -5.35
CA PHE A 9 -5.50 -3.12 -4.70
C PHE A 9 -5.31 -1.68 -4.21
N PHE A 10 -4.13 -1.35 -3.71
CA PHE A 10 -3.79 0.03 -3.37
C PHE A 10 -3.90 0.97 -4.58
N ASN A 11 -3.37 0.57 -5.75
CA ASN A 11 -3.53 1.35 -6.97
C ASN A 11 -4.98 1.41 -7.45
N ILE A 12 -5.78 0.36 -7.26
CA ILE A 12 -7.22 0.39 -7.56
C ILE A 12 -7.92 1.45 -6.70
N CYS A 13 -7.65 1.51 -5.39
CA CYS A 13 -8.21 2.53 -4.50
C CYS A 13 -7.92 3.95 -5.02
N PHE A 14 -6.68 4.20 -5.44
CA PHE A 14 -6.29 5.48 -6.06
C PHE A 14 -6.89 5.68 -7.45
N GLY A 15 -7.03 4.62 -8.25
CA GLY A 15 -7.67 4.65 -9.57
C GLY A 15 -9.13 5.08 -9.48
N PHE A 16 -9.88 4.58 -8.50
CA PHE A 16 -11.25 5.03 -8.28
C PHE A 16 -11.35 6.49 -7.84
N SER A 17 -10.35 7.02 -7.13
CA SER A 17 -10.31 8.44 -6.77
C SER A 17 -10.23 9.38 -7.99
N ALA A 18 -9.79 8.86 -9.16
CA ALA A 18 -9.74 9.61 -10.42
C ALA A 18 -11.09 10.20 -10.83
N PHE A 19 -12.17 9.44 -10.60
CA PHE A 19 -13.52 9.84 -10.94
C PHE A 19 -14.02 11.02 -10.10
N VAL A 20 -13.41 11.24 -8.93
CA VAL A 20 -13.76 12.34 -8.02
C VAL A 20 -12.88 13.56 -8.27
N PHE A 21 -11.56 13.38 -8.29
CA PHE A 21 -10.62 14.51 -8.21
C PHE A 21 -10.43 15.28 -9.53
N LYS A 22 -10.87 14.76 -10.68
CA LYS A 22 -10.72 15.32 -12.06
C LYS A 22 -9.27 15.64 -12.50
N ASN A 23 -8.32 15.80 -11.57
CA ASN A 23 -6.89 15.97 -11.79
C ASN A 23 -6.13 14.80 -11.15
N LEU A 24 -5.72 13.86 -12.00
CA LEU A 24 -4.98 12.66 -11.63
C LEU A 24 -3.50 12.91 -11.32
N TRP A 25 -2.94 14.02 -11.79
CA TRP A 25 -1.51 14.28 -11.67
C TRP A 25 -1.11 14.54 -10.21
N GLY A 26 -1.82 15.44 -9.54
CA GLY A 26 -1.57 15.77 -8.13
C GLY A 26 -1.77 14.56 -7.21
N SER A 27 -2.85 13.80 -7.41
CA SER A 27 -3.11 12.58 -6.62
C SER A 27 -2.05 11.51 -6.82
N ASN A 28 -1.55 11.31 -8.06
CA ASN A 28 -0.46 10.37 -8.31
C ASN A 28 0.86 10.84 -7.72
N LEU A 29 1.17 12.14 -7.77
CA LEU A 29 2.37 12.69 -7.13
C LEU A 29 2.35 12.42 -5.63
N LEU A 30 1.25 12.76 -4.95
CA LEU A 30 1.07 12.50 -3.51
C LEU A 30 1.19 11.01 -3.17
N LYS A 31 0.50 10.15 -3.92
CA LYS A 31 0.57 8.69 -3.77
C LYS A 31 2.01 8.19 -3.86
N ASN A 32 2.71 8.59 -4.91
CA ASN A 32 4.07 8.12 -5.18
C ASN A 32 5.04 8.61 -4.10
N SER A 33 4.93 9.86 -3.67
CA SER A 33 5.74 10.40 -2.56
C SER A 33 5.50 9.65 -1.25
N LEU A 34 4.23 9.38 -0.91
CA LEU A 34 3.88 8.61 0.29
C LEU A 34 4.45 7.19 0.24
N VAL A 35 4.25 6.48 -0.88
CA VAL A 35 4.77 5.11 -1.03
C VAL A 35 6.30 5.10 -0.98
N ALA A 36 6.98 6.03 -1.67
CA ALA A 36 8.44 6.09 -1.70
C ALA A 36 9.04 6.30 -0.30
N PHE A 37 8.41 7.12 0.53
CA PHE A 37 8.83 7.36 1.90
C PHE A 37 8.46 6.18 2.83
N LEU A 38 7.18 5.81 2.89
CA LEU A 38 6.66 4.84 3.87
C LEU A 38 7.09 3.40 3.59
N SER A 39 7.46 3.06 2.34
CA SER A 39 7.93 1.71 1.99
C SER A 39 9.39 1.45 2.35
N GLY A 40 10.13 2.48 2.77
CA GLY A 40 11.58 2.41 2.99
C GLY A 40 12.41 2.45 1.70
N SER A 41 11.81 2.84 0.57
CA SER A 41 12.51 2.95 -0.72
C SER A 41 13.46 4.15 -0.78
N LEU A 42 13.09 5.29 -0.18
CA LEU A 42 13.95 6.48 -0.11
C LEU A 42 15.03 6.33 0.96
N VAL A 43 14.60 5.94 2.17
CA VAL A 43 15.47 5.71 3.32
C VAL A 43 15.03 4.40 3.96
N PRO A 44 15.90 3.38 4.09
CA PRO A 44 15.52 2.12 4.70
C PRO A 44 14.97 2.32 6.12
N LEU A 45 13.92 1.57 6.47
CA LEU A 45 13.23 1.73 7.76
C LEU A 45 14.18 1.55 8.97
N THR A 46 15.28 0.83 8.80
CA THR A 46 16.33 0.63 9.82
C THR A 46 17.03 1.91 10.28
N PHE A 47 16.99 2.98 9.48
CA PHE A 47 17.61 4.26 9.85
C PHE A 47 16.73 5.12 10.75
N PHE A 48 15.44 4.78 10.90
CA PHE A 48 14.52 5.53 11.75
C PHE A 48 14.64 5.11 13.23
N PRO A 49 14.27 6.00 14.17
CA PRO A 49 14.10 5.62 15.57
C PRO A 49 13.17 4.42 15.71
N LYS A 50 13.46 3.55 16.69
CA LYS A 50 12.78 2.24 16.86
C LYS A 50 11.25 2.32 16.77
N ILE A 51 10.64 3.30 17.46
CA ILE A 51 9.18 3.49 17.49
C ILE A 51 8.63 3.80 16.09
N ILE A 52 9.31 4.66 15.33
CA ILE A 52 8.89 5.05 13.99
C ILE A 52 9.08 3.89 13.02
N ALA A 53 10.22 3.19 13.11
CA ALA A 53 10.50 2.02 12.30
C ALA A 53 9.45 0.91 12.52
N GLU A 54 9.04 0.66 13.76
CA GLU A 54 8.00 -0.31 14.09
C GLU A 54 6.64 0.09 13.48
N LEU A 55 6.22 1.34 13.63
CA LEU A 55 4.99 1.85 13.02
C LEU A 55 5.00 1.75 11.48
N LEU A 56 6.10 2.16 10.85
CA LEU A 56 6.26 2.08 9.40
C LEU A 56 6.31 0.63 8.90
N SER A 57 6.94 -0.26 9.66
CA SER A 57 7.00 -1.68 9.34
C SER A 57 5.63 -2.38 9.44
N PHE A 58 4.76 -1.91 10.32
CA PHE A 58 3.39 -2.41 10.48
C PHE A 58 2.47 -2.00 9.33
N LEU A 59 2.74 -0.86 8.68
CA LEU A 59 1.95 -0.36 7.54
C LEU A 59 2.08 -1.27 6.30
N PRO A 60 1.10 -1.26 5.39
CA PRO A 60 1.12 -2.10 4.19
C PRO A 60 2.23 -1.71 3.20
N PHE A 61 2.78 -0.50 3.32
CA PHE A 61 3.80 0.03 2.42
C PHE A 61 5.16 -0.66 2.59
N SER A 62 5.51 -1.06 3.82
CA SER A 62 6.76 -1.80 4.10
C SER A 62 6.82 -3.11 3.32
N SER A 63 5.65 -3.73 3.12
CA SER A 63 5.50 -4.99 2.38
C SER A 63 5.82 -4.87 0.90
N LEU A 64 5.83 -3.66 0.35
CA LEU A 64 6.11 -3.41 -1.07
C LEU A 64 7.60 -3.48 -1.41
N ILE A 65 8.46 -2.98 -0.51
CA ILE A 65 9.89 -2.82 -0.76
C ILE A 65 10.72 -3.37 0.40
N TYR A 66 10.57 -2.82 1.60
CA TYR A 66 11.42 -3.17 2.74
C TYR A 66 11.38 -4.66 3.11
N THR A 67 10.18 -5.24 3.29
CA THR A 67 10.01 -6.64 3.67
C THR A 67 10.62 -7.63 2.67
N PRO A 68 10.32 -7.57 1.35
CA PRO A 68 10.93 -8.50 0.39
C PRO A 68 12.45 -8.32 0.30
N VAL A 69 12.95 -7.08 0.39
CA VAL A 69 14.41 -6.83 0.43
C VAL A 69 15.04 -7.53 1.65
N MET A 70 14.46 -7.36 2.84
CA MET A 70 14.96 -8.00 4.07
C MET A 70 14.92 -9.53 4.03
N VAL A 71 13.93 -10.11 3.35
CA VAL A 71 13.83 -11.55 3.12
C VAL A 71 14.91 -12.03 2.14
N ILE A 72 15.14 -11.32 1.04
CA ILE A 72 16.16 -11.67 0.03
C ILE A 72 17.57 -11.61 0.61
N ILE A 73 17.86 -10.64 1.47
CA ILE A 73 19.17 -10.52 2.13
C ILE A 73 19.28 -11.39 3.40
N GLU A 74 18.33 -12.30 3.62
CA GLU A 74 18.33 -13.29 4.71
C GLU A 74 18.41 -12.69 6.12
N LYS A 75 17.91 -11.46 6.30
CA LYS A 75 17.89 -10.79 7.62
C LYS A 75 16.70 -11.16 8.49
N TYR A 76 15.71 -11.85 7.94
CA TYR A 76 14.53 -12.29 8.69
C TYR A 76 14.72 -13.69 9.23
N SER A 77 14.47 -13.86 10.53
CA SER A 77 14.30 -15.18 11.13
C SER A 77 13.01 -15.84 10.64
N MET A 78 12.89 -17.16 10.83
CA MET A 78 11.67 -17.90 10.45
C MET A 78 10.40 -17.32 11.09
N SER A 79 10.49 -16.90 12.35
CA SER A 79 9.37 -16.27 13.06
C SER A 79 9.00 -14.92 12.43
N GLN A 80 9.99 -14.10 12.08
CA GLN A 80 9.78 -12.81 11.41
C GLN A 80 9.20 -12.97 10.01
N MET A 81 9.58 -14.01 9.27
CA MET A 81 8.97 -14.33 7.97
C MET A 81 7.49 -14.67 8.12
N ILE A 82 7.13 -15.52 9.07
CA ILE A 82 5.72 -15.89 9.31
C ILE A 82 4.91 -14.66 9.71
N GLN A 83 5.45 -13.82 10.60
CA GLN A 83 4.80 -12.57 11.01
C GLN A 83 4.64 -11.59 9.84
N ALA A 84 5.64 -11.46 8.98
CA ALA A 84 5.57 -10.59 7.81
C ALA A 84 4.55 -11.09 6.78
N LEU A 85 4.46 -12.41 6.57
CA LEU A 85 3.47 -13.01 5.67
C LEU A 85 2.05 -12.89 6.20
N SER A 86 1.83 -13.10 7.51
CA SER A 86 0.50 -12.93 8.13
C SER A 86 0.05 -11.47 8.08
N LEU A 87 0.96 -10.53 8.32
CA LEU A 87 0.70 -9.10 8.18
C LEU A 87 0.35 -8.71 6.74
N GLN A 88 1.05 -9.30 5.75
CA GLN A 88 0.72 -9.10 4.32
C GLN A 88 -0.68 -9.62 3.98
N LEU A 89 -1.06 -10.81 4.47
CA LEU A 89 -2.40 -11.36 4.26
C LEU A 89 -3.47 -10.47 4.90
N PHE A 90 -3.25 -10.04 6.14
CA PHE A 90 -4.15 -9.12 6.83
C PHE A 90 -4.38 -7.83 6.03
N TRP A 91 -3.31 -7.18 5.58
CA TRP A 91 -3.42 -5.96 4.78
C TRP A 91 -4.01 -6.19 3.40
N LEU A 92 -3.77 -7.35 2.78
CA LEU A 92 -4.41 -7.70 1.52
C LEU A 92 -5.94 -7.72 1.65
N PHE A 93 -6.47 -8.38 2.68
CA PHE A 93 -7.92 -8.38 2.94
C PHE A 93 -8.46 -6.98 3.22
N ILE A 94 -7.74 -6.16 3.98
CA ILE A 94 -8.12 -4.76 4.22
C ILE A 94 -8.13 -3.96 2.92
N MET A 95 -7.11 -4.08 2.08
CA MET A 95 -7.04 -3.36 0.81
C MET A 95 -8.15 -3.78 -0.16
N ILE A 96 -8.50 -5.07 -0.18
CA ILE A 96 -9.66 -5.57 -0.93
C ILE A 96 -10.94 -4.90 -0.42
N ALA A 97 -11.20 -4.94 0.89
CA ALA A 97 -12.38 -4.34 1.49
C ALA A 97 -12.46 -2.82 1.23
N LEU A 98 -11.35 -2.11 1.41
CA LEU A 98 -11.25 -0.68 1.11
C LEU A 98 -11.53 -0.38 -0.35
N SER A 99 -10.97 -1.17 -1.28
CA SER A 99 -11.20 -0.96 -2.71
C SER A 99 -12.69 -1.11 -3.07
N GLN A 100 -13.38 -2.09 -2.48
CA GLN A 100 -14.82 -2.27 -2.67
C GLN A 100 -15.65 -1.13 -2.06
N LEU A 101 -15.26 -0.63 -0.88
CA LEU A 101 -15.95 0.50 -0.24
C LEU A 101 -15.81 1.78 -1.07
N ILE A 102 -14.59 2.07 -1.54
CA ILE A 102 -14.32 3.23 -2.41
C ILE A 102 -15.12 3.09 -3.70
N TRP A 103 -15.13 1.90 -4.31
CA TRP A 103 -15.91 1.64 -5.52
C TRP A 103 -17.40 1.97 -5.34
N LYS A 104 -18.03 1.46 -4.27
CA LYS A 104 -19.44 1.74 -3.96
C LYS A 104 -19.71 3.24 -3.77
N CYS A 105 -18.79 3.97 -3.15
CA CYS A 105 -18.92 5.42 -2.98
C CYS A 105 -18.83 6.14 -4.33
N VAL A 106 -17.85 5.78 -5.15
CA VAL A 106 -17.56 6.41 -6.45
C VAL A 106 -18.66 6.15 -7.48
N GLN A 107 -19.34 5.00 -7.43
CA GLN A 107 -20.48 4.70 -8.31
C GLN A 107 -21.56 5.81 -8.30
N ASN A 108 -21.80 6.46 -7.15
CA ASN A 108 -22.77 7.55 -7.05
C ASN A 108 -22.30 8.86 -7.72
N TYR A 109 -21.00 9.01 -7.96
CA TYR A 109 -20.41 10.17 -8.64
C TYR A 109 -20.31 9.99 -10.15
N ILE A 110 -20.50 8.77 -10.64
CA ILE A 110 -20.52 8.49 -12.08
C ILE A 110 -21.88 8.99 -12.61
N THR A 111 -21.93 10.23 -13.08
CA THR A 111 -23.02 10.65 -13.96
C THR A 111 -22.88 9.87 -15.26
N ILE A 112 -23.88 9.06 -15.60
CA ILE A 112 -23.95 8.39 -16.90
C ILE A 112 -24.07 9.48 -17.96
N GLN A 113 -22.93 9.90 -18.54
CA GLN A 113 -22.89 10.87 -19.64
C GLN A 113 -23.12 10.14 -20.97
N GLY A 114 -24.30 9.54 -21.10
CA GLY A 114 -24.66 8.80 -22.31
C GLY A 114 -26.01 8.11 -22.21
N GLY A 115 -27.10 8.89 -22.35
CA GLY A 115 -28.45 8.40 -22.67
C GLY A 115 -29.21 7.74 -21.54
#